data_AF-A0A3L7ZIV0-F1
#
_entry.id   AF-A0A3L7ZIV0-F1
#
_cell.length_a   1.000
_cell.length_b   1.000
_cell.length_c   1.000
_cell.angle_alpha   90.00
_cell.angle_beta   90.00
_cell.angle_gamma   90.00
#
_symmetry.space_group_name_H-M   'P 1'
#
loop_
_entity.id
_entity.type
_entity.pdbx_description
1 polymer ?
#
loop_
_entity_poly.entity_id
_entity_poly.type
_entity_poly.pdbx_seq_one_letter_code
_entity_poly.pdbx_strand_id
1 'polypeptide(L)'
;NKDKRMAYINFPIKLLKKIEPLLEEYFSYERSMFHLEFEEIHNIYIQNGKYSKEQEETYLAVPSFKQSYIETSLNTEKMYETMMQVGKAIMLDFGDYDFNKILQMYFDFVDEESVTETDWNIAYSLVMVAAIYHKYVNSDGFFDFRDFLVNDLQSVYNTFVRPDLLKLYEMFHDKKQIKSNTIRIEYNNEVITLDNCDNWFMNMITPYLDKYLGVSSLEEAQ
;
A
#
# COMPACT_ATOMS: atom_id res chain seq x y z
N ASN A 1 30.60 0.56 -1.17
CA ASN A 1 30.03 0.61 0.19
C ASN A 1 29.21 -0.64 0.43
N LYS A 2 29.85 -1.66 1.00
CA LYS A 2 29.22 -2.86 1.55
C LYS A 2 29.12 -2.64 3.07
N ASP A 3 28.05 -3.13 3.68
CA ASP A 3 27.72 -3.06 5.13
C ASP A 3 27.13 -1.76 5.69
N LYS A 4 26.04 -1.28 5.11
CA LYS A 4 25.01 -0.62 5.93
C LYS A 4 24.05 -1.72 6.39
N ARG A 5 24.11 -2.13 7.67
CA ARG A 5 23.10 -3.01 8.26
C ARG A 5 21.77 -2.28 8.15
N MET A 6 20.84 -2.82 7.35
CA MET A 6 19.46 -2.36 7.32
C MET A 6 18.89 -2.49 8.74
N ALA A 7 18.40 -1.39 9.31
CA ALA A 7 17.91 -1.36 10.69
C ALA A 7 16.49 -1.93 10.74
N TYR A 8 16.37 -3.25 10.60
CA TYR A 8 15.10 -3.94 10.77
C TYR A 8 14.71 -4.02 12.24
N ILE A 9 13.42 -3.81 12.52
CA ILE A 9 12.88 -3.90 13.88
C ILE A 9 11.63 -4.75 13.88
N ASN A 10 11.60 -5.72 14.79
CA ASN A 10 10.42 -6.51 15.06
C ASN A 10 9.47 -5.73 15.97
N PHE A 11 8.55 -4.99 15.35
CA PHE A 11 7.55 -4.20 16.05
C PHE A 11 6.41 -5.08 16.56
N PRO A 12 6.13 -5.11 17.87
CA PRO A 12 5.13 -6.01 18.44
C PRO A 12 3.71 -5.75 17.92
N ILE A 13 3.02 -6.79 17.45
CA ILE A 13 1.61 -6.69 17.01
C ILE A 13 0.67 -6.26 18.14
N LYS A 14 1.00 -6.63 19.39
CA LYS A 14 0.25 -6.15 20.57
C LYS A 14 0.29 -4.63 20.71
N LEU A 15 1.43 -4.00 20.38
CA LEU A 15 1.54 -2.54 20.38
C LEU A 15 0.81 -1.96 19.16
N LEU A 16 0.94 -2.58 17.98
CA LEU A 16 0.21 -2.15 16.77
C LEU A 16 -1.29 -2.09 17.02
N LYS A 17 -1.89 -3.15 17.57
CA LYS A 17 -3.31 -3.18 17.95
C LYS A 17 -3.74 -2.03 18.85
N LYS A 18 -2.85 -1.59 19.73
CA LYS A 18 -3.13 -0.54 20.70
C LYS A 18 -3.13 0.85 20.07
N ILE A 19 -2.24 1.07 19.10
CA ILE A 19 -2.09 2.36 18.41
C ILE A 19 -2.88 2.45 17.10
N GLU A 20 -3.37 1.32 16.57
CA GLU A 20 -4.11 1.24 15.31
C GLU A 20 -5.27 2.25 15.23
N PRO A 21 -6.11 2.46 16.26
CA PRO A 21 -7.16 3.49 16.21
C PRO A 21 -6.62 4.92 16.01
N LEU A 22 -5.47 5.26 16.62
CA LEU A 22 -4.84 6.56 16.44
C LEU A 22 -4.27 6.71 15.02
N LEU A 23 -3.70 5.63 14.48
CA LEU A 23 -3.18 5.59 13.13
C LEU A 23 -4.30 5.79 12.10
N GLU A 24 -5.44 5.12 12.28
CA GLU A 24 -6.62 5.26 11.42
C GLU A 24 -7.21 6.68 11.49
N GLU A 25 -7.42 7.20 12.71
CA GLU A 25 -8.05 8.50 12.92
C GLU A 25 -7.21 9.67 12.41
N TYR A 26 -5.90 9.69 12.70
CA TYR A 26 -5.05 10.86 12.47
C TYR A 26 -4.18 10.75 11.21
N PHE A 27 -3.93 9.55 10.70
CA PHE A 27 -2.97 9.33 9.61
C PHE A 27 -3.55 8.55 8.42
N SER A 28 -4.85 8.25 8.44
CA SER A 28 -5.53 7.46 7.39
C SER A 28 -4.81 6.15 7.12
N TYR A 29 -4.31 5.52 8.17
CA TYR A 29 -3.62 4.25 8.10
C TYR A 29 -4.54 3.14 7.59
N GLU A 30 -4.00 2.32 6.70
CA GLU A 30 -4.59 1.05 6.31
C GLU A 30 -3.54 -0.05 6.46
N ARG A 31 -3.94 -1.24 6.89
CA ARG A 31 -3.04 -2.39 7.03
C ARG A 31 -2.37 -2.78 5.70
N SER A 32 -2.97 -2.42 4.58
CA SER A 32 -2.40 -2.56 3.23
C SER A 32 -1.04 -1.88 3.08
N MET A 33 -0.76 -0.81 3.82
CA MET A 33 0.55 -0.12 3.80
C MET A 33 1.70 -1.02 4.30
N PHE A 34 1.38 -2.10 5.01
CA PHE A 34 2.32 -3.13 5.47
C PHE A 34 1.98 -4.52 4.92
N HIS A 35 1.53 -4.59 3.66
CA HIS A 35 1.09 -5.84 3.05
C HIS A 35 2.14 -6.96 3.12
N LEU A 36 3.37 -6.68 2.68
CA LEU A 36 4.45 -7.68 2.68
C LEU A 36 4.83 -8.14 4.09
N GLU A 37 4.78 -7.24 5.07
CA GLU A 37 5.06 -7.57 6.47
C GLU A 37 4.01 -8.53 7.03
N PHE A 38 2.74 -8.33 6.68
CA PHE A 38 1.68 -9.29 7.02
C PHE A 38 1.76 -10.58 6.20
N GLU A 39 2.13 -10.50 4.92
CA GLU A 39 2.32 -11.66 4.05
C GLU A 39 3.45 -12.56 4.55
N GLU A 40 4.54 -11.99 5.08
CA GLU A 40 5.64 -12.77 5.66
C GLU A 40 5.18 -13.57 6.88
N ILE A 41 4.43 -12.94 7.80
CA ILE A 41 3.84 -13.66 8.94
C ILE A 41 2.88 -14.75 8.45
N HIS A 42 2.09 -14.45 7.42
CA HIS A 42 1.15 -15.41 6.82
C HIS A 42 1.89 -16.62 6.25
N ASN A 43 2.97 -16.39 5.51
CA ASN A 43 3.82 -17.44 4.96
C ASN A 43 4.42 -18.31 6.07
N ILE A 44 4.96 -17.71 7.14
CA ILE A 44 5.47 -18.47 8.29
C ILE A 44 4.34 -19.28 8.93
N TYR A 45 3.15 -18.69 9.08
CA TYR A 45 2.00 -19.35 9.69
C TYR A 45 1.51 -20.56 8.89
N ILE A 46 1.38 -20.46 7.56
CA ILE A 46 0.78 -21.53 6.74
C ILE A 46 1.77 -22.60 6.26
N GLN A 47 3.06 -22.25 6.17
CA GLN A 47 4.09 -23.12 5.58
C GLN A 47 4.76 -24.06 6.59
N ASN A 48 4.12 -24.27 7.75
CA ASN A 48 4.45 -25.22 8.84
C ASN A 48 5.73 -26.05 8.61
N GLY A 49 6.82 -25.66 9.29
CA GLY A 49 8.09 -26.37 9.27
C GLY A 49 9.02 -26.05 8.09
N LYS A 50 8.62 -25.19 7.14
CA LYS A 50 9.54 -24.65 6.12
C LYS A 50 10.44 -23.53 6.65
N TYR A 51 9.99 -22.81 7.68
CA TYR A 51 10.75 -21.75 8.33
C TYR A 51 11.48 -22.31 9.57
N SER A 52 12.52 -21.61 10.01
CA SER A 52 13.24 -22.00 11.22
C SER A 52 12.37 -21.82 12.47
N LYS A 53 12.61 -22.63 13.51
CA LYS A 53 11.92 -22.47 14.81
C LYS A 53 12.11 -21.08 15.41
N GLU A 54 13.28 -20.49 15.22
CA GLU A 54 13.58 -19.12 15.67
C GLU A 54 12.67 -18.10 14.98
N GLN A 55 12.44 -18.24 13.67
CA GLN A 55 11.49 -17.37 12.94
C GLN A 55 10.06 -17.57 13.43
N GLU A 56 9.62 -18.82 13.61
CA GLU A 56 8.28 -19.09 14.15
C GLU A 56 8.10 -18.47 15.55
N GLU A 57 9.08 -18.62 16.45
CA GLU A 57 9.04 -18.04 17.80
C GLU A 57 9.14 -16.51 17.82
N THR A 58 9.76 -15.93 16.80
CA THR A 58 9.90 -14.47 16.63
C THR A 58 8.59 -13.85 16.14
N TYR A 59 7.95 -14.46 15.15
CA TYR A 59 6.84 -13.83 14.42
C TYR A 59 5.47 -14.39 14.74
N LEU A 60 5.34 -15.57 15.34
CA LEU A 60 4.06 -16.19 15.68
C LEU A 60 3.82 -16.25 17.20
N ALA A 61 2.58 -16.03 17.60
CA ALA A 61 2.09 -16.23 18.97
C ALA A 61 1.49 -17.63 19.19
N VAL A 62 1.32 -18.39 18.11
CA VAL A 62 0.74 -19.75 18.08
C VAL A 62 1.60 -20.64 17.19
N PRO A 63 1.51 -21.98 17.33
CA PRO A 63 2.18 -22.89 16.40
C PRO A 63 1.74 -22.64 14.96
N SER A 64 2.68 -22.78 14.02
CA SER A 64 2.37 -22.74 12.59
C SER A 64 1.38 -23.89 12.23
N PHE A 65 0.43 -23.60 11.35
CA PHE A 65 -0.64 -24.50 10.97
C PHE A 65 -0.62 -24.74 9.46
N LYS A 66 -0.84 -25.98 9.03
CA LYS A 66 -0.90 -26.29 7.59
C LYS A 66 -2.30 -26.03 7.05
N GLN A 67 -2.57 -24.82 6.55
CA GLN A 67 -3.79 -24.54 5.79
C GLN A 67 -3.52 -24.80 4.30
N SER A 68 -4.38 -25.59 3.63
CA SER A 68 -4.29 -25.78 2.18
C SER A 68 -4.69 -24.50 1.44
N TYR A 69 -3.72 -23.62 1.22
CA TYR A 69 -3.58 -22.52 0.24
C TYR A 69 -4.77 -21.59 -0.16
N ILE A 70 -6.02 -21.80 0.25
CA ILE A 70 -7.17 -21.21 -0.49
C ILE A 70 -8.07 -20.28 0.32
N GLU A 71 -8.18 -20.34 1.65
CA GLU A 71 -9.15 -19.47 2.35
C GLU A 71 -8.63 -18.11 2.86
N THR A 72 -7.33 -17.97 3.13
CA THR A 72 -6.74 -16.72 3.66
C THR A 72 -6.00 -15.91 2.59
N SER A 73 -5.56 -16.54 1.49
CA SER A 73 -4.87 -15.88 0.37
C SER A 73 -5.82 -15.20 -0.63
N LEU A 74 -7.09 -15.64 -0.70
CA LEU A 74 -8.09 -15.05 -1.60
C LEU A 74 -8.76 -13.79 -1.05
N ASN A 75 -8.61 -13.51 0.25
CA ASN A 75 -9.18 -12.34 0.90
C ASN A 75 -8.12 -11.68 1.78
N THR A 76 -7.51 -10.63 1.24
CA THR A 76 -6.44 -9.85 1.86
C THR A 76 -6.84 -9.27 3.23
N GLU A 77 -8.08 -8.81 3.38
CA GLU A 77 -8.55 -8.26 4.66
C GLU A 77 -8.63 -9.34 5.74
N LYS A 78 -9.16 -10.51 5.38
CA LYS A 78 -9.19 -11.68 6.26
C LYS A 78 -7.79 -12.17 6.61
N MET A 79 -6.84 -12.05 5.69
CA MET A 79 -5.42 -12.32 5.96
C MET A 79 -4.90 -11.40 7.05
N TYR A 80 -5.08 -10.07 6.90
CA TYR A 80 -4.63 -9.09 7.89
C TYR A 80 -5.24 -9.34 9.26
N GLU A 81 -6.55 -9.55 9.34
CA GLU A 81 -7.24 -9.88 10.59
C GLU A 81 -6.67 -11.14 11.26
N THR A 82 -6.43 -12.19 10.47
CA THR A 82 -5.84 -13.43 10.98
C THR A 82 -4.44 -13.17 11.51
N MET A 83 -3.60 -12.43 10.77
CA MET A 83 -2.22 -12.15 11.17
C MET A 83 -2.15 -11.23 12.39
N MET A 84 -3.07 -10.29 12.53
CA MET A 84 -3.22 -9.52 13.76
C MET A 84 -3.54 -10.43 14.95
N GLN A 85 -4.28 -11.53 14.77
CA GLN A 85 -4.59 -12.47 15.85
C GLN A 85 -3.44 -13.42 16.19
N VAL A 86 -2.79 -13.99 15.18
CA VAL A 86 -1.80 -15.07 15.36
C VAL A 86 -0.35 -14.59 15.39
N GLY A 87 -0.08 -13.38 14.92
CA GLY A 87 1.25 -12.79 14.84
C GLY A 87 1.73 -12.17 16.15
N LYS A 88 3.05 -12.17 16.35
CA LYS A 88 3.75 -11.61 17.51
C LYS A 88 4.38 -10.26 17.20
N ALA A 89 4.96 -10.10 16.02
CA ALA A 89 5.59 -8.88 15.55
C ALA A 89 5.55 -8.79 14.02
N ILE A 90 5.56 -7.56 13.49
CA ILE A 90 5.85 -7.26 12.07
C ILE A 90 7.28 -6.74 11.97
N MET A 91 7.98 -7.05 10.88
CA MET A 91 9.32 -6.54 10.63
C MET A 91 9.25 -5.20 9.91
N LEU A 92 9.63 -4.12 10.57
CA LEU A 92 9.65 -2.78 9.99
C LEU A 92 11.02 -2.45 9.40
N ASP A 93 11.02 -1.81 8.24
CA ASP A 93 12.19 -1.21 7.63
C ASP A 93 12.12 0.32 7.72
N PHE A 94 13.16 0.91 8.31
CA PHE A 94 13.34 2.35 8.42
C PHE A 94 14.44 2.87 7.48
N GLY A 95 15.05 1.99 6.68
CA GLY A 95 16.20 2.29 5.84
C GLY A 95 17.37 2.85 6.66
N ASP A 96 17.63 4.14 6.45
CA ASP A 96 18.71 4.87 7.11
C ASP A 96 18.27 5.55 8.42
N TYR A 97 16.98 5.55 8.75
CA TYR A 97 16.48 6.16 9.97
C TYR A 97 16.63 5.22 11.17
N ASP A 98 16.96 5.81 12.33
CA ASP A 98 17.09 5.07 13.59
C ASP A 98 15.77 5.15 14.39
N PHE A 99 15.21 4.00 14.72
CA PHE A 99 13.97 3.89 15.49
C PHE A 99 14.04 4.54 16.87
N ASN A 100 15.12 4.32 17.62
CA ASN A 100 15.23 4.87 18.97
C ASN A 100 15.30 6.39 18.89
N LYS A 101 15.96 6.92 17.85
CA LYS A 101 15.97 8.36 17.58
C LYS A 101 14.58 8.88 17.25
N ILE A 102 13.82 8.24 16.36
CA ILE A 102 12.45 8.66 16.03
C ILE A 102 11.55 8.62 17.28
N LEU A 103 11.66 7.54 18.07
CA LEU A 103 10.92 7.39 19.32
C LEU A 103 11.26 8.49 20.33
N GLN A 104 12.56 8.77 20.49
CA GLN A 104 13.07 9.78 21.41
C GLN A 104 12.63 11.19 21.01
N MET A 105 12.49 11.48 19.71
CA MET A 105 12.05 12.80 19.25
C MET A 105 10.73 13.24 19.87
N TYR A 106 9.81 12.33 20.21
CA TYR A 106 8.59 12.70 20.92
C TYR A 106 8.88 13.09 22.37
N PHE A 107 9.67 12.29 23.08
CA PHE A 107 9.99 12.49 24.49
C PHE A 107 10.86 13.71 24.75
N ASP A 108 11.62 14.17 23.76
CA ASP A 108 12.36 15.44 23.85
C ASP A 108 11.42 16.67 24.02
N PHE A 109 10.12 16.53 23.72
CA PHE A 109 9.12 17.58 23.90
C PHE A 109 8.17 17.35 25.08
N VAL A 110 8.30 16.24 25.81
CA VAL A 110 7.44 15.89 26.94
C VAL A 110 8.24 15.97 28.22
N ASP A 111 7.62 16.48 29.28
CA ASP A 111 8.23 16.47 30.62
C ASP A 111 8.30 15.02 31.14
N GLU A 112 9.51 14.51 31.38
CA GLU A 112 9.78 13.13 31.80
C GLU A 112 8.99 12.74 33.06
N GLU A 113 8.77 13.68 33.98
CA GLU A 113 8.01 13.43 35.23
C GLU A 113 6.50 13.23 34.99
N SER A 114 6.01 13.58 33.79
CA SER A 114 4.60 13.55 33.42
C SER A 114 4.23 12.47 32.39
N VAL A 115 5.18 11.64 31.96
CA VAL A 115 5.00 10.66 30.90
C VAL A 115 3.90 9.64 31.24
N THR A 116 2.92 9.54 30.35
CA THR A 116 1.79 8.62 30.46
C THR A 116 1.85 7.49 29.43
N GLU A 117 0.92 6.56 29.53
CA GLU A 117 0.72 5.54 28.49
C GLU A 117 0.32 6.13 27.14
N THR A 118 -0.39 7.27 27.13
CA THR A 118 -0.78 7.98 25.92
C THR A 118 0.44 8.52 25.19
N ASP A 119 1.42 9.04 25.93
CA ASP A 119 2.69 9.53 25.39
C ASP A 119 3.44 8.43 24.63
N TRP A 120 3.51 7.24 25.22
CA TRP A 120 4.07 6.06 24.55
C TRP A 120 3.30 5.70 23.28
N ASN A 121 1.96 5.71 23.32
CA ASN A 121 1.15 5.40 22.15
C ASN A 121 1.37 6.41 21.01
N ILE A 122 1.52 7.70 21.33
CA ILE A 122 1.83 8.74 20.34
C ILE A 122 3.23 8.50 19.76
N ALA A 123 4.24 8.27 20.60
CA ALA A 123 5.60 8.00 20.15
C ALA A 123 5.67 6.79 19.22
N TYR A 124 5.00 5.68 19.57
CA TYR A 124 4.92 4.50 18.69
C TYR A 124 4.12 4.77 17.41
N SER A 125 3.09 5.62 17.45
CA SER A 125 2.36 6.02 16.25
C SER A 125 3.25 6.80 15.28
N LEU A 126 4.06 7.72 15.79
CA LEU A 126 5.02 8.48 14.98
C LEU A 126 6.09 7.57 14.35
N VAL A 127 6.54 6.56 15.08
CA VAL A 127 7.42 5.52 14.55
C VAL A 127 6.75 4.77 13.39
N MET A 128 5.50 4.34 13.54
CA MET A 128 4.78 3.67 12.44
C MET A 128 4.64 4.57 11.21
N VAL A 129 4.30 5.85 11.41
CA VAL A 129 4.21 6.84 10.33
C VAL A 129 5.56 7.03 9.63
N ALA A 130 6.67 7.01 10.36
CA ALA A 130 8.00 7.09 9.75
C ALA A 130 8.31 5.86 8.87
N ALA A 131 7.94 4.65 9.31
CA ALA A 131 8.07 3.44 8.49
C ALA A 131 7.19 3.49 7.23
N ILE A 132 5.92 3.93 7.37
CA ILE A 132 5.01 4.14 6.23
C ILE A 132 5.60 5.15 5.26
N TYR A 133 6.08 6.29 5.75
CA TYR A 133 6.68 7.33 4.91
C TYR A 133 7.91 6.82 4.15
N HIS A 134 8.78 6.06 4.82
CA HIS A 134 9.93 5.43 4.19
C HIS A 134 9.49 4.51 3.02
N LYS A 135 8.52 3.63 3.26
CA LYS A 135 7.95 2.77 2.21
C LYS A 135 7.30 3.57 1.10
N TYR A 136 6.52 4.59 1.43
CA TYR A 136 5.87 5.49 0.47
C TYR A 136 6.90 6.09 -0.49
N VAL A 137 7.99 6.66 0.03
CA VAL A 137 9.04 7.28 -0.80
C VAL A 137 9.73 6.24 -1.69
N ASN A 138 10.05 5.06 -1.15
CA ASN A 138 10.79 4.04 -1.90
C ASN A 138 9.96 3.29 -2.94
N SER A 139 8.64 3.25 -2.76
CA SER A 139 7.71 2.56 -3.66
C SER A 139 6.96 3.52 -4.59
N ASP A 140 7.25 4.83 -4.56
CA ASP A 140 6.47 5.92 -5.16
C ASP A 140 4.97 5.83 -4.82
N GLY A 141 4.67 5.57 -3.54
CA GLY A 141 3.33 5.49 -2.99
C GLY A 141 2.59 4.18 -3.21
N PHE A 142 3.26 3.16 -3.74
CA PHE A 142 2.64 1.85 -3.98
C PHE A 142 2.78 0.85 -2.83
N PHE A 143 3.51 1.16 -1.75
CA PHE A 143 3.67 0.29 -0.58
C PHE A 143 3.95 -1.18 -0.94
N ASP A 144 4.95 -1.39 -1.81
CA ASP A 144 5.39 -2.68 -2.37
C ASP A 144 4.40 -3.40 -3.31
N PHE A 145 3.23 -2.83 -3.57
CA PHE A 145 2.32 -3.35 -4.59
C PHE A 145 2.82 -3.17 -6.02
N ARG A 146 3.91 -2.42 -6.25
CA ARG A 146 4.50 -2.23 -7.59
C ARG A 146 4.80 -3.56 -8.28
N ASP A 147 5.35 -4.54 -7.57
CA ASP A 147 5.69 -5.84 -8.15
C ASP A 147 4.44 -6.70 -8.46
N PHE A 148 3.35 -6.52 -7.69
CA PHE A 148 2.04 -7.11 -7.98
C PHE A 148 1.36 -6.44 -9.19
N LEU A 149 1.53 -5.12 -9.35
CA LEU A 149 1.02 -4.38 -10.51
C LEU A 149 1.72 -4.80 -11.82
N VAL A 150 3.00 -5.17 -11.76
CA VAL A 150 3.83 -5.46 -12.94
C VAL A 150 3.68 -6.89 -13.47
N ASN A 151 3.25 -7.87 -12.67
CA ASN A 151 3.13 -9.26 -13.16
C ASN A 151 1.71 -9.68 -13.56
N ASP A 152 0.70 -9.54 -12.70
CA ASP A 152 -0.68 -9.95 -13.04
C ASP A 152 -1.48 -8.82 -13.69
N LEU A 153 -1.30 -7.58 -13.21
CA LEU A 153 -1.98 -6.43 -13.79
C LEU A 153 -1.37 -6.00 -15.10
N GLN A 154 -0.06 -6.16 -15.37
CA GLN A 154 0.49 -5.88 -16.70
C GLN A 154 -0.13 -6.80 -17.77
N SER A 155 -0.41 -8.06 -17.41
CA SER A 155 -1.12 -9.00 -18.28
C SER A 155 -2.56 -8.53 -18.54
N VAL A 156 -3.34 -8.23 -17.49
CA VAL A 156 -4.71 -7.70 -17.61
C VAL A 156 -4.73 -6.34 -18.32
N TYR A 157 -3.74 -5.52 -18.03
CA TYR A 157 -3.56 -4.18 -18.57
C TYR A 157 -3.26 -4.27 -20.07
N ASN A 158 -2.31 -5.10 -20.49
CA ASN A 158 -2.02 -5.30 -21.91
C ASN A 158 -3.16 -5.99 -22.66
N THR A 159 -3.87 -6.92 -22.02
CA THR A 159 -4.88 -7.77 -22.69
C THR A 159 -6.24 -7.10 -22.78
N PHE A 160 -6.67 -6.37 -21.74
CA PHE A 160 -8.03 -5.85 -21.62
C PHE A 160 -8.09 -4.32 -21.49
N VAL A 161 -7.23 -3.71 -20.67
CA VAL A 161 -7.34 -2.27 -20.35
C VAL A 161 -6.72 -1.38 -21.42
N ARG A 162 -5.52 -1.72 -21.90
CA ARG A 162 -4.75 -0.96 -22.90
C ARG A 162 -5.51 -0.79 -24.22
N PRO A 163 -6.20 -1.81 -24.78
CA PRO A 163 -7.04 -1.62 -25.95
C PRO A 163 -8.16 -0.60 -25.74
N ASP A 164 -8.76 -0.54 -24.55
CA ASP A 164 -9.85 0.41 -24.26
C ASP A 164 -9.34 1.82 -23.96
N LEU A 165 -8.19 1.95 -23.30
CA LEU A 165 -7.49 3.23 -23.13
C LEU A 165 -7.02 3.79 -24.48
N LEU A 166 -6.57 2.93 -25.39
CA LEU A 166 -6.21 3.32 -26.75
C LEU A 166 -7.42 3.88 -27.51
N LYS A 167 -8.57 3.21 -27.47
CA LYS A 167 -9.82 3.73 -28.07
C LYS A 167 -10.19 5.10 -27.52
N LEU A 168 -10.03 5.31 -26.21
CA LEU A 168 -10.31 6.58 -25.56
C LEU A 168 -9.32 7.67 -26.02
N TYR A 169 -8.03 7.33 -26.10
CA TYR A 169 -6.98 8.23 -26.59
C TYR A 169 -7.19 8.62 -28.06
N GLU A 170 -7.54 7.67 -28.92
CA GLU A 170 -7.88 7.91 -30.33
C GLU A 170 -9.08 8.85 -30.47
N MET A 171 -10.14 8.62 -29.69
CA MET A 171 -11.33 9.48 -29.68
C MET A 171 -10.99 10.93 -29.31
N PHE A 172 -10.09 11.13 -28.35
CA PHE A 172 -9.66 12.45 -27.90
C PHE A 172 -8.73 13.18 -28.87
N HIS A 173 -7.95 12.45 -29.65
CA HIS A 173 -6.99 12.99 -30.61
C HIS A 173 -7.54 13.06 -32.05
N ASP A 174 -8.77 12.61 -32.28
CA ASP A 174 -9.46 12.83 -33.55
C ASP A 174 -9.66 14.34 -33.75
N LYS A 175 -9.12 14.86 -34.86
CA LYS A 175 -9.11 16.30 -35.22
C LYS A 175 -10.51 16.84 -35.55
N LYS A 176 -11.53 15.99 -35.58
CA LYS A 176 -12.94 16.36 -35.73
C LYS A 176 -13.52 16.81 -34.38
N GLN A 177 -13.01 17.92 -33.84
CA GLN A 177 -13.46 18.43 -32.55
C GLN A 177 -14.97 18.67 -32.50
N ILE A 178 -15.65 17.93 -31.63
CA ILE A 178 -16.98 18.30 -31.13
C ILE A 178 -16.74 19.22 -29.93
N LYS A 179 -17.16 20.49 -30.04
CA LYS A 179 -17.21 21.46 -28.93
C LYS A 179 -18.33 21.08 -27.94
N SER A 180 -18.24 19.91 -27.33
CA SER A 180 -19.16 19.50 -26.28
C SER A 180 -18.54 19.80 -24.93
N ASN A 181 -19.14 20.73 -24.19
CA ASN A 181 -18.79 20.99 -22.80
C ASN A 181 -19.46 20.00 -21.85
N THR A 182 -19.86 18.83 -22.32
CA THR A 182 -20.50 17.81 -21.48
C THR A 182 -19.95 16.42 -21.79
N ILE A 183 -19.89 15.60 -20.75
CA ILE A 183 -19.51 14.18 -20.81
C ILE A 183 -20.74 13.37 -20.45
N ARG A 184 -21.07 12.39 -21.28
CA ARG A 184 -22.15 11.44 -21.01
C ARG A 184 -21.54 10.09 -20.61
N ILE A 185 -21.92 9.59 -19.45
CA ILE A 185 -21.48 8.28 -18.94
C ILE A 185 -22.72 7.40 -18.82
N GLU A 186 -22.63 6.19 -19.35
CA GLU A 186 -23.68 5.18 -19.27
C GLU A 186 -23.12 3.95 -18.54
N TYR A 187 -23.79 3.54 -17.47
CA TYR A 187 -23.40 2.39 -16.66
C TYR A 187 -24.62 1.75 -16.02
N ASN A 188 -24.73 0.41 -16.11
CA ASN A 188 -25.84 -0.35 -15.52
C ASN A 188 -27.24 0.19 -15.89
N ASN A 189 -27.43 0.58 -17.16
CA ASN A 189 -28.64 1.21 -17.71
C ASN A 189 -28.99 2.58 -17.10
N GLU A 190 -28.11 3.17 -16.30
CA GLU A 190 -28.22 4.56 -15.85
C GLU A 190 -27.32 5.47 -16.68
N VAL A 191 -27.80 6.68 -16.97
CA VAL A 191 -27.06 7.68 -17.75
C VAL A 191 -26.94 8.95 -16.93
N ILE A 192 -25.71 9.39 -16.71
CA ILE A 192 -25.41 10.69 -16.14
C ILE A 192 -24.75 11.59 -17.18
N THR A 193 -24.98 12.89 -17.05
CA THR A 193 -24.32 13.91 -17.87
C THR A 193 -23.57 14.85 -16.94
N LEU A 194 -22.26 14.97 -17.15
CA LEU A 194 -21.37 15.83 -16.39
C LEU A 194 -21.04 17.07 -17.21
N ASP A 195 -20.88 18.20 -16.54
CA ASP A 195 -20.31 19.40 -17.13
C ASP A 195 -18.80 19.23 -17.29
N ASN A 196 -18.27 19.56 -18.46
CA ASN A 196 -16.86 19.52 -18.82
C ASN A 196 -16.32 20.93 -19.08
N CYS A 197 -16.78 21.91 -18.29
CA CYS A 197 -16.21 23.26 -18.29
C CYS A 197 -14.67 23.23 -18.24
N ASP A 198 -14.05 24.09 -19.04
CA ASP A 198 -12.59 24.20 -19.21
C ASP A 198 -11.86 22.89 -19.57
N ASN A 199 -12.60 21.90 -20.09
CA ASN A 199 -12.08 20.58 -20.45
C ASN A 199 -11.35 19.89 -19.28
N TRP A 200 -11.83 20.06 -18.04
CA TRP A 200 -11.17 19.49 -16.86
C TRP A 200 -10.94 17.98 -16.99
N PHE A 201 -11.86 17.25 -17.64
CA PHE A 201 -11.74 15.82 -17.81
C PHE A 201 -10.57 15.43 -18.71
N MET A 202 -10.38 16.18 -19.81
CA MET A 202 -9.22 15.99 -20.69
C MET A 202 -7.93 16.28 -19.96
N ASN A 203 -7.87 17.38 -19.21
CA ASN A 203 -6.69 17.76 -18.45
C ASN A 203 -6.31 16.71 -17.39
N MET A 204 -7.30 16.01 -16.82
CA MET A 204 -7.09 14.95 -15.82
C MET A 204 -6.72 13.61 -16.46
N ILE A 205 -7.34 13.24 -17.57
CA ILE A 205 -7.16 11.92 -18.19
C ILE A 205 -5.93 11.84 -19.09
N THR A 206 -5.50 12.94 -19.72
CA THR A 206 -4.34 12.94 -20.63
C THR A 206 -3.04 12.48 -19.97
N PRO A 207 -2.61 13.01 -18.79
CA PRO A 207 -1.39 12.53 -18.14
C PRO A 207 -1.44 11.04 -17.76
N TYR A 208 -2.64 10.55 -17.43
CA TYR A 208 -2.88 9.13 -17.18
C TYR A 208 -2.67 8.31 -18.45
N LEU A 209 -3.31 8.70 -19.56
CA LEU A 209 -3.16 8.03 -20.85
C LEU A 209 -1.70 8.03 -21.33
N ASP A 210 -0.99 9.16 -21.24
CA ASP A 210 0.41 9.26 -21.65
C ASP A 210 1.32 8.32 -20.87
N LYS A 211 1.16 8.25 -19.54
CA LYS A 211 1.93 7.36 -18.66
C LYS A 211 1.72 5.89 -18.99
N TYR A 212 0.48 5.50 -19.28
CA TYR A 212 0.06 4.11 -19.32
C TYR A 212 0.00 3.54 -20.75
N LEU A 213 -0.14 4.38 -21.78
CA LEU A 213 0.08 3.99 -23.18
C LEU A 213 1.57 4.07 -23.54
N GLY A 214 2.34 4.98 -22.92
CA GLY A 214 3.77 5.13 -23.16
C GLY A 214 4.10 5.67 -24.54
N VAL A 215 3.20 6.46 -25.13
CA VAL A 215 3.30 6.96 -26.52
C VAL A 215 3.23 8.47 -26.55
N SER A 216 3.99 9.06 -27.48
CA SER A 216 4.11 10.51 -27.67
C SER A 216 3.22 11.05 -28.81
N SER A 217 2.60 10.16 -29.58
CA SER A 217 1.70 10.51 -30.68
C SER A 217 0.64 9.43 -30.96
N LEU A 218 -0.41 9.81 -31.69
CA LEU A 218 -1.44 8.89 -32.17
C LEU A 218 -0.87 7.79 -33.09
N GLU A 219 0.15 8.11 -33.88
CA GLU A 219 0.81 7.17 -34.81
C GLU A 219 1.70 6.15 -34.07
N GLU A 220 2.24 6.51 -32.90
CA GLU A 220 2.99 5.60 -32.03
C GLU A 220 2.03 4.70 -31.22
N ALA A 221 0.79 5.15 -31.02
CA ALA A 221 -0.25 4.45 -30.27
C ALA A 221 -0.93 3.30 -31.05
N GLN A 222 -0.90 3.35 -32.39
CA GLN A 222 -1.55 2.41 -33.32
C GLN A 222 -0.59 1.30 -33.81
#